data_AF-A0A951P790-F1
#
_entry.id   AF-A0A951P790-F1
#
_cell.length_a   1.000
_cell.length_b   1.000
_cell.length_c   1.000
_cell.angle_alpha   90.00
_cell.angle_beta   90.00
_cell.angle_gamma   90.00
#
_symmetry.space_group_name_H-M   'P 1'
#
loop_
_entity.id
_entity.type
_entity.pdbx_description
1 polymer ?
#
loop_
_entity_poly.entity_id
_entity_poly.type
_entity_poly.pdbx_seq_one_letter_code
_entity_poly.pdbx_strand_id
1 'polypeptide(L)'
;MPIYQALLWLNGGFLLLIAALTGYVELSGLSVKALFLHPESYPHITIGALTHLFQMLCAVPPIVCLFTYSLLRSQPFSESSSETRFILASALFTGGFLLNEIYRIHIHLSASGIGKPTVILVYAVVLALYLVSCRQQILQTPYLILLLGVGILAVGIGIDSLHIPNQGLTDFLEGIPKVLSQANIALYFWIVCQQAISRFAGGKFS
;
A
#
# COMPACT_ATOMS: atom_id res chain seq x y z
N MET A 1 -14.49 -4.20 18.08
CA MET A 1 -14.96 -4.65 16.75
C MET A 1 -14.00 -5.71 16.26
N PRO A 2 -14.42 -6.96 15.98
CA PRO A 2 -13.50 -8.01 15.56
C PRO A 2 -12.81 -7.60 14.25
N ILE A 3 -11.50 -7.79 14.18
CA ILE A 3 -10.61 -7.38 13.08
C ILE A 3 -11.16 -7.78 11.70
N TYR A 4 -11.77 -8.97 11.59
CA TYR A 4 -12.38 -9.47 10.36
C TYR A 4 -13.58 -8.64 9.89
N GLN A 5 -14.39 -8.10 10.81
CA GLN A 5 -15.48 -7.20 10.44
C GLN A 5 -14.93 -5.88 9.89
N ALA A 6 -13.90 -5.30 10.53
CA ALA A 6 -13.27 -4.08 10.02
C ALA A 6 -12.70 -4.30 8.60
N LEU A 7 -12.11 -5.46 8.33
CA LEU A 7 -11.61 -5.83 7.00
C LEU A 7 -12.74 -5.95 5.97
N LEU A 8 -13.87 -6.59 6.31
CA LEU A 8 -15.03 -6.67 5.43
C LEU A 8 -15.65 -5.29 5.16
N TRP A 9 -15.82 -4.46 6.18
CA TRP A 9 -16.37 -3.11 6.04
C TRP A 9 -15.45 -2.21 5.21
N LEU A 10 -14.14 -2.26 5.43
CA LEU A 10 -13.19 -1.45 4.67
C LEU A 10 -13.18 -1.85 3.20
N ASN A 11 -13.01 -3.15 2.89
CA ASN A 11 -13.02 -3.62 1.51
C ASN A 11 -14.38 -3.39 0.83
N GLY A 12 -15.50 -3.65 1.53
CA GLY A 12 -16.84 -3.34 1.04
C GLY A 12 -17.04 -1.86 0.76
N GLY A 13 -16.55 -0.98 1.65
CA GLY A 13 -16.57 0.47 1.46
C GLY A 13 -15.77 0.93 0.24
N PHE A 14 -14.56 0.41 0.04
CA PHE A 14 -13.77 0.70 -1.16
C PHE A 14 -14.41 0.16 -2.44
N LEU A 15 -14.99 -1.05 -2.41
CA LEU A 15 -15.72 -1.60 -3.55
C LEU A 15 -16.93 -0.74 -3.92
N LEU A 16 -17.69 -0.27 -2.93
CA LEU A 16 -18.80 0.65 -3.15
C LEU A 16 -18.33 2.00 -3.71
N LEU A 17 -17.22 2.54 -3.19
CA LEU A 17 -16.62 3.76 -3.70
C LEU A 17 -16.18 3.60 -5.17
N ILE A 18 -15.52 2.49 -5.51
CA ILE A 18 -15.11 2.16 -6.88
C ILE A 18 -16.34 2.09 -7.77
N ALA A 19 -17.38 1.34 -7.38
CA ALA A 19 -18.61 1.22 -8.15
C ALA A 19 -19.30 2.58 -8.37
N ALA A 20 -19.35 3.43 -7.34
CA ALA A 20 -19.92 4.77 -7.43
C ALA A 20 -19.14 5.67 -8.40
N LEU A 21 -17.79 5.64 -8.34
CA LEU A 21 -16.93 6.41 -9.23
C LEU A 21 -17.02 5.91 -10.68
N THR A 22 -17.06 4.59 -10.90
CA THR A 22 -17.26 4.00 -12.23
C THR A 22 -18.60 4.42 -12.82
N GLY A 23 -19.70 4.28 -12.08
CA GLY A 23 -21.03 4.69 -12.53
C GLY A 23 -21.11 6.19 -12.83
N TYR A 24 -20.50 7.04 -12.00
CA TYR A 24 -20.46 8.49 -12.24
C TYR A 24 -19.70 8.85 -13.53
N VAL A 25 -18.56 8.21 -13.78
CA VAL A 25 -17.75 8.44 -14.98
C VAL A 25 -18.48 8.01 -16.26
N GLU A 26 -19.17 6.86 -16.22
CA GLU A 26 -20.01 6.41 -17.34
C GLU A 26 -21.19 7.35 -17.60
N LEU A 27 -21.88 7.80 -16.54
CA LEU A 27 -22.97 8.79 -16.64
C LEU A 27 -22.50 10.15 -17.19
N SER A 28 -21.22 10.47 -16.98
CA SER A 28 -20.60 11.71 -17.47
C SER A 28 -20.08 11.59 -18.91
N GLY A 29 -20.26 10.44 -19.58
CA GLY A 29 -19.79 10.19 -20.94
C GLY A 29 -18.28 10.05 -21.07
N LEU A 30 -17.56 9.88 -19.96
CA LEU A 30 -16.11 9.72 -19.91
C LEU A 30 -15.74 8.23 -19.92
N SER A 31 -14.57 7.91 -20.47
CA SER A 31 -14.05 6.54 -20.43
C SER A 31 -13.63 6.15 -19.01
N VAL A 32 -13.95 4.93 -18.56
CA VAL A 32 -13.50 4.40 -17.25
C VAL A 32 -11.98 4.42 -17.11
N LYS A 33 -11.23 4.36 -18.23
CA LYS A 33 -9.76 4.54 -18.23
C LYS A 33 -9.31 5.86 -17.63
N ALA A 34 -10.15 6.90 -17.73
CA ALA A 34 -9.89 8.21 -17.17
C ALA A 34 -9.54 8.11 -15.68
N LEU A 35 -10.18 7.22 -14.91
CA LEU A 35 -9.93 7.03 -13.48
C LEU A 35 -8.48 6.63 -13.12
N PHE A 36 -7.72 6.14 -14.10
CA PHE A 36 -6.37 5.60 -13.91
C PHE A 36 -5.27 6.39 -14.63
N LEU A 37 -5.64 7.36 -15.49
CA LEU A 37 -4.68 8.22 -16.17
C LEU A 37 -3.88 9.05 -15.16
N HIS A 38 -2.56 9.12 -15.33
CA HIS A 38 -1.71 9.92 -14.46
C HIS A 38 -1.71 11.38 -14.89
N PRO A 39 -1.71 12.37 -13.97
CA PRO A 39 -1.90 13.74 -14.36
C PRO A 39 -0.62 14.40 -14.82
N GLU A 40 -0.62 14.89 -16.06
CA GLU A 40 -0.07 16.20 -16.36
C GLU A 40 -1.29 17.13 -16.50
N SER A 41 -1.72 17.71 -15.36
CA SER A 41 -2.77 18.74 -15.27
C SER A 41 -4.01 18.48 -16.15
N TYR A 42 -4.83 17.48 -15.81
CA TYR A 42 -6.09 17.25 -16.51
C TYR A 42 -7.23 18.13 -15.94
N PRO A 43 -8.17 18.59 -16.79
CA PRO A 43 -9.23 19.53 -16.40
C PRO A 43 -10.33 18.95 -15.50
N HIS A 44 -10.33 17.65 -15.20
CA HIS A 44 -11.39 16.98 -14.44
C HIS A 44 -10.83 16.15 -13.28
N ILE A 45 -11.43 16.31 -12.09
CA ILE A 45 -11.05 15.64 -10.84
C ILE A 45 -11.17 14.10 -10.89
N THR A 46 -11.94 13.57 -11.84
CA THR A 46 -12.10 12.13 -12.04
C THR A 46 -10.90 11.49 -12.70
N ILE A 47 -10.07 12.27 -13.41
CA ILE A 47 -8.93 11.73 -14.14
C ILE A 47 -7.82 11.37 -13.14
N GLY A 48 -7.46 10.09 -13.08
CA GLY A 48 -6.46 9.57 -12.16
C GLY A 48 -6.91 9.40 -10.72
N ALA A 49 -8.21 9.54 -10.42
CA ALA A 49 -8.72 9.51 -9.06
C ALA A 49 -8.34 8.23 -8.28
N LEU A 50 -8.40 7.06 -8.92
CA LEU A 50 -8.04 5.79 -8.28
C LEU A 50 -6.53 5.63 -8.12
N THR A 51 -5.76 6.13 -9.08
CA THR A 51 -4.29 6.21 -8.97
C THR A 51 -3.88 7.11 -7.81
N HIS A 52 -4.53 8.26 -7.65
CA HIS A 52 -4.30 9.15 -6.51
C HIS A 52 -4.71 8.53 -5.19
N LEU A 53 -5.87 7.89 -5.13
CA LEU A 53 -6.31 7.17 -3.93
C LEU A 53 -5.30 6.09 -3.53
N PHE A 54 -4.82 5.32 -4.50
CA PHE A 54 -3.74 4.35 -4.29
C PHE A 54 -2.47 5.01 -3.73
N GLN A 55 -2.01 6.11 -4.33
CA GLN A 55 -0.84 6.86 -3.82
C GLN A 55 -1.04 7.41 -2.41
N MET A 56 -2.24 7.91 -2.09
CA MET A 56 -2.58 8.35 -0.73
C MET A 56 -2.55 7.18 0.26
N LEU A 57 -3.07 6.02 -0.13
CA LEU A 57 -3.01 4.81 0.69
C LEU A 57 -1.57 4.33 0.90
N CYS A 58 -0.71 4.43 -0.12
CA CYS A 58 0.73 4.16 0.02
C CYS A 58 1.42 5.08 1.04
N ALA A 59 0.89 6.29 1.25
CA ALA A 59 1.48 7.24 2.20
C ALA A 59 1.13 6.93 3.66
N VAL A 60 0.03 6.22 3.91
CA VAL A 60 -0.41 5.92 5.28
C VAL A 60 0.63 5.09 6.05
N PRO A 61 1.10 3.91 5.57
CA PRO A 61 2.08 3.10 6.29
C PRO A 61 3.36 3.85 6.73
N PRO A 62 4.09 4.55 5.84
CA PRO A 62 5.33 5.21 6.26
C PRO A 62 5.06 6.32 7.27
N ILE A 63 3.97 7.08 7.13
CA ILE A 63 3.63 8.17 8.06
C ILE A 63 3.32 7.60 9.46
N VAL A 64 2.42 6.62 9.56
CA VAL A 64 2.03 6.08 10.87
C VAL A 64 3.19 5.33 11.55
N CYS A 65 4.02 4.63 10.76
CA CYS A 65 5.20 3.96 11.30
C CYS A 65 6.26 4.97 11.78
N LEU A 66 6.58 6.02 11.01
CA LEU A 66 7.53 7.05 11.44
C LEU A 66 7.06 7.80 12.68
N PHE A 67 5.77 8.15 12.72
CA PHE A 67 5.16 8.78 13.89
C PHE A 67 5.29 7.89 15.12
N THR A 68 4.93 6.61 14.99
CA THR A 68 5.01 5.62 16.07
C THR A 68 6.45 5.41 16.52
N TYR A 69 7.40 5.29 15.59
CA TYR A 69 8.83 5.20 15.89
C TYR A 69 9.31 6.42 16.70
N SER A 70 8.92 7.63 16.31
CA SER A 70 9.27 8.87 17.03
C SER A 70 8.73 8.88 18.47
N LEU A 71 7.51 8.39 18.68
CA LEU A 71 6.96 8.23 20.02
C LEU A 71 7.72 7.18 20.84
N LEU A 72 7.98 6.01 20.24
CA LEU A 72 8.63 4.90 20.94
C LEU A 72 10.08 5.21 21.29
N ARG A 73 10.87 5.81 20.39
CA ARG A 73 12.30 6.11 20.62
C ARG A 73 12.53 7.08 21.79
N SER A 74 11.51 7.87 22.14
CA SER A 74 11.57 8.87 23.22
C SER A 74 11.64 8.27 24.63
N GLN A 75 11.74 6.94 24.76
CA GLN A 75 11.87 6.22 26.02
C GLN A 75 13.32 5.78 26.26
N PRO A 76 13.84 5.92 27.51
CA PRO A 76 15.23 5.59 27.84
C PRO A 76 15.61 4.11 27.65
N PHE A 77 14.65 3.19 27.54
CA PHE A 77 14.89 1.75 27.30
C PHE A 77 14.46 1.26 25.90
N SER A 78 13.98 2.14 25.02
CA SER A 78 13.26 1.75 23.79
C SER A 78 14.09 1.76 22.51
N GLU A 79 15.20 2.51 22.46
CA GLU A 79 16.02 2.62 21.25
C GLU A 79 16.58 1.27 20.76
N SER A 80 16.67 0.26 21.64
CA SER A 80 17.18 -1.08 21.31
C SER A 80 16.10 -2.15 21.09
N SER A 81 14.82 -1.82 21.33
CA SER A 81 13.75 -2.82 21.26
C SER A 81 13.61 -3.36 19.83
N SER A 82 13.36 -4.68 19.72
CA SER A 82 13.14 -5.33 18.43
C SER A 82 11.88 -4.79 17.72
N GLU A 83 10.92 -4.26 18.49
CA GLU A 83 9.70 -3.62 17.99
C GLU A 83 10.00 -2.23 17.40
N THR A 84 10.75 -1.38 18.10
CA THR A 84 11.14 -0.05 17.60
C THR A 84 11.89 -0.15 16.26
N ARG A 85 12.82 -1.11 16.15
CA ARG A 85 13.53 -1.40 14.90
C ARG A 85 12.61 -1.92 13.79
N PHE A 86 11.66 -2.79 14.13
CA PHE A 86 10.67 -3.29 13.17
C PHE A 86 9.78 -2.16 12.62
N ILE A 87 9.29 -1.25 13.48
CA ILE A 87 8.49 -0.11 13.06
C ILE A 87 9.30 0.81 12.14
N LEU A 88 10.55 1.11 12.48
CA LEU A 88 11.43 1.91 11.61
C LEU A 88 11.68 1.23 10.26
N ALA A 89 12.05 -0.06 10.27
CA ALA A 89 12.29 -0.82 9.05
C ALA A 89 11.04 -0.86 8.16
N SER A 90 9.86 -1.00 8.76
CA SER A 90 8.57 -0.95 8.06
C SER A 90 8.30 0.41 7.44
N ALA A 91 8.64 1.49 8.15
CA ALA A 91 8.49 2.84 7.65
C ALA A 91 9.41 3.12 6.44
N LEU A 92 10.66 2.67 6.51
CA LEU A 92 11.62 2.80 5.40
C LEU A 92 11.21 1.94 4.20
N PHE A 93 10.80 0.70 4.43
CA PHE A 93 10.37 -0.22 3.38
C PHE A 93 9.14 0.31 2.64
N THR A 94 8.09 0.67 3.38
CA THR A 94 6.85 1.23 2.78
C THR A 94 7.05 2.63 2.24
N GLY A 95 7.95 3.42 2.82
CA GLY A 95 8.37 4.71 2.28
C GLY A 95 9.08 4.60 0.93
N GLY A 96 9.95 3.60 0.76
CA GLY A 96 10.57 3.28 -0.52
C GLY A 96 9.53 2.89 -1.58
N PHE A 97 8.51 2.12 -1.19
CA PHE A 97 7.38 1.81 -2.07
C PHE A 97 6.58 3.05 -2.46
N LEU A 98 6.26 3.94 -1.50
CA LEU A 98 5.61 5.22 -1.78
C LEU A 98 6.40 6.07 -2.80
N LEU A 99 7.73 6.19 -2.61
CA LEU A 99 8.59 6.93 -3.53
C LEU A 99 8.55 6.33 -4.94
N ASN A 100 8.55 5.00 -5.06
CA ASN A 100 8.39 4.34 -6.35
C ASN A 100 7.08 4.72 -7.04
N GLU A 101 5.98 4.79 -6.30
CA GLU A 101 4.65 5.07 -6.87
C GLU A 101 4.42 6.56 -7.17
N ILE A 102 4.97 7.48 -6.37
CA ILE A 102 4.88 8.92 -6.64
C ILE A 102 5.76 9.30 -7.82
N TYR A 103 7.03 8.90 -7.80
CA TYR A 103 8.01 9.29 -8.82
C TYR A 103 8.06 8.32 -10.00
N ARG A 104 7.27 7.25 -9.97
CA ARG A 104 7.17 6.24 -11.04
C ARG A 104 8.55 5.71 -11.43
N ILE A 105 9.39 5.44 -10.42
CA ILE A 105 10.79 5.03 -10.58
C ILE A 105 10.87 3.80 -11.48
N HIS A 106 10.01 2.81 -11.27
CA HIS A 106 9.92 1.61 -12.11
C HIS A 106 9.72 1.91 -13.61
N ILE A 107 8.97 2.95 -13.96
CA ILE A 107 8.76 3.37 -15.36
C ILE A 107 10.02 4.02 -15.92
N HIS A 108 10.65 4.92 -15.15
CA HIS A 108 11.89 5.57 -15.59
C HIS A 108 13.05 4.57 -15.77
N LEU A 109 13.14 3.56 -14.90
CA LEU A 109 14.09 2.46 -15.06
C LEU A 109 13.81 1.69 -16.37
N SER A 110 12.54 1.40 -16.68
CA SER A 110 12.17 0.77 -17.95
C SER A 110 12.45 1.63 -19.17
N ALA A 111 12.21 2.94 -19.10
CA ALA A 111 12.58 3.87 -20.16
C ALA A 111 14.10 3.96 -20.37
N SER A 112 14.89 3.68 -19.33
CA SER A 112 16.36 3.65 -19.37
C SER A 112 16.93 2.31 -19.88
N GLY A 113 16.07 1.41 -20.37
CA GLY A 113 16.46 0.11 -20.94
C GLY A 113 16.46 -1.06 -19.95
N ILE A 114 16.05 -0.87 -18.70
CA ILE A 114 15.95 -1.97 -17.72
C ILE A 114 14.61 -2.68 -17.90
N GLY A 115 14.64 -3.92 -18.38
CA GLY A 115 13.43 -4.71 -18.58
C GLY A 115 12.54 -4.78 -17.33
N LYS A 116 11.22 -4.69 -17.53
CA LYS A 116 10.19 -4.80 -16.47
C LYS A 116 10.39 -6.02 -15.54
N PRO A 117 10.77 -7.22 -16.01
CA PRO A 117 11.04 -8.35 -15.13
C PRO A 117 12.20 -8.11 -14.16
N THR A 118 13.24 -7.40 -14.60
CA THR A 118 14.39 -7.04 -13.75
C THR A 118 13.96 -6.08 -12.64
N VAL A 119 13.15 -5.09 -12.98
CA VAL A 119 12.59 -4.16 -11.99
C VAL A 119 11.75 -4.91 -10.95
N ILE A 120 10.84 -5.77 -11.41
CA ILE A 120 10.01 -6.63 -10.54
C ILE A 120 10.90 -7.50 -9.64
N LEU A 121 11.94 -8.13 -10.19
CA LEU A 121 12.86 -8.98 -9.43
C LEU A 121 13.57 -8.21 -8.31
N VAL A 122 14.06 -6.99 -8.59
CA VAL A 122 14.70 -6.13 -7.58
C VAL A 122 13.74 -5.84 -6.43
N TYR A 123 12.51 -5.42 -6.74
CA TYR A 123 11.50 -5.16 -5.70
C TYR A 123 11.11 -6.43 -4.93
N ALA A 124 11.01 -7.59 -5.61
CA ALA A 124 10.74 -8.87 -4.98
C ALA A 124 11.85 -9.28 -4.00
N VAL A 125 13.12 -9.05 -4.37
CA VAL A 125 14.27 -9.31 -3.48
C VAL A 125 14.23 -8.39 -2.26
N VAL A 126 13.99 -7.09 -2.45
CA VAL A 126 13.88 -6.13 -1.32
C VAL A 126 12.73 -6.52 -0.39
N LEU A 127 11.57 -6.91 -0.93
CA LEU A 127 10.44 -7.42 -0.14
C LEU A 127 10.82 -8.70 0.61
N ALA A 128 11.48 -9.66 -0.03
CA ALA A 128 11.90 -10.90 0.60
C ALA A 128 12.88 -10.65 1.76
N LEU A 129 13.87 -9.77 1.55
CA LEU A 129 14.82 -9.38 2.60
C LEU A 129 14.11 -8.72 3.79
N TYR A 130 13.14 -7.85 3.55
CA TYR A 130 12.32 -7.25 4.60
C TYR A 130 11.53 -8.31 5.38
N LEU A 131 10.82 -9.19 4.68
CA LEU A 131 10.01 -10.25 5.30
C LEU A 131 10.85 -11.23 6.13
N VAL A 132 12.04 -11.61 5.64
CA VAL A 132 12.96 -12.49 6.38
C VAL A 132 13.50 -11.77 7.62
N SER A 133 13.95 -10.53 7.47
CA SER A 133 14.55 -9.76 8.58
C SER A 133 13.54 -9.44 9.69
N CYS A 134 12.28 -9.24 9.33
CA CYS A 134 11.20 -8.88 10.26
C CYS A 134 10.26 -10.07 10.58
N ARG A 135 10.65 -11.30 10.23
CA ARG A 135 9.76 -12.48 10.29
C ARG A 135 9.16 -12.70 11.67
N GLN A 136 9.97 -12.62 12.73
CA GLN A 136 9.50 -12.91 14.08
C GLN A 136 8.43 -11.91 14.52
N GLN A 137 8.62 -10.63 14.20
CA GLN A 137 7.69 -9.55 14.54
C GLN A 137 6.42 -9.66 13.70
N ILE A 138 6.53 -9.93 12.39
CA ILE A 138 5.37 -10.11 11.52
C ILE A 138 4.51 -11.29 12.01
N LEU A 139 5.11 -12.41 12.42
CA LEU A 139 4.33 -13.55 12.92
C LEU A 139 3.57 -13.27 14.23
N GLN A 140 3.95 -12.22 14.96
CA GLN A 140 3.27 -11.78 16.19
C GLN A 140 2.16 -10.74 15.94
N THR A 141 2.04 -10.21 14.72
CA THR A 141 1.01 -9.26 14.32
C THR A 141 -0.14 -9.98 13.59
N PRO A 142 -1.26 -9.31 13.26
CA PRO A 142 -2.27 -9.87 12.36
C PRO A 142 -1.78 -9.97 10.91
N TYR A 143 -0.74 -10.79 10.67
CA TYR A 143 -0.02 -10.91 9.40
C TYR A 143 -0.89 -11.38 8.23
N LEU A 144 -2.04 -12.01 8.49
CA LEU A 144 -2.99 -12.38 7.45
C LEU A 144 -3.48 -11.16 6.65
N ILE A 145 -3.62 -9.99 7.29
CA ILE A 145 -4.00 -8.75 6.59
C ILE A 145 -2.88 -8.31 5.64
N LEU A 146 -1.63 -8.36 6.10
CA LEU A 146 -0.46 -8.04 5.28
C LEU A 146 -0.33 -9.02 4.10
N LEU A 147 -0.50 -10.32 4.36
CA LEU A 147 -0.44 -11.37 3.35
C LEU A 147 -1.52 -11.19 2.28
N LEU A 148 -2.75 -10.85 2.67
CA LEU A 148 -3.83 -10.53 1.73
C LEU A 148 -3.48 -9.29 0.89
N GLY A 149 -2.99 -8.22 1.52
CA GLY A 149 -2.57 -7.01 0.80
C GLY A 149 -1.49 -7.31 -0.24
N VAL A 150 -0.40 -7.96 0.17
CA VAL A 150 0.70 -8.35 -0.73
C VAL A 150 0.25 -9.33 -1.81
N GLY A 151 -0.61 -10.29 -1.49
CA GLY A 151 -1.16 -11.25 -2.45
C GLY A 151 -2.01 -10.57 -3.53
N ILE A 152 -2.88 -9.63 -3.13
CA ILE A 152 -3.68 -8.84 -4.08
C ILE A 152 -2.76 -7.96 -4.94
N LEU A 153 -1.70 -7.38 -4.37
CA LEU A 153 -0.73 -6.60 -5.15
C LEU A 153 -0.07 -7.44 -6.24
N ALA A 154 0.33 -8.67 -5.90
CA ALA A 154 0.95 -9.59 -6.84
C ALA A 154 0.00 -9.95 -7.99
N VAL A 155 -1.31 -10.06 -7.73
CA VAL A 155 -2.32 -10.23 -8.78
C VAL A 155 -2.35 -9.03 -9.72
N GLY A 156 -2.36 -7.80 -9.19
CA GLY A 156 -2.31 -6.58 -10.00
C GLY A 156 -1.07 -6.50 -10.90
N ILE A 157 0.12 -6.77 -10.34
CA ILE A 157 1.39 -6.81 -11.10
C ILE A 157 1.38 -7.94 -12.15
N GLY A 158 0.78 -9.08 -11.83
CA GLY A 158 0.62 -10.19 -12.77
C GLY A 158 -0.23 -9.80 -13.98
N ILE A 159 -1.36 -9.13 -13.76
CA ILE A 159 -2.25 -8.65 -14.82
C ILE A 159 -1.52 -7.65 -15.74
N ASP A 160 -0.79 -6.71 -15.15
CA ASP A 160 0.05 -5.73 -15.87
C ASP A 160 1.18 -6.40 -16.69
N SER A 161 1.57 -7.63 -16.34
CA SER A 161 2.59 -8.38 -17.09
C SER A 161 2.04 -9.20 -18.26
N LEU A 162 0.72 -9.45 -18.31
CA LEU A 162 0.09 -10.33 -19.31
C LEU A 162 -0.15 -9.66 -20.68
N HIS A 163 0.20 -8.39 -20.86
CA HIS A 163 0.09 -7.66 -22.14
C HIS A 163 -1.28 -7.84 -22.84
N ILE A 164 -2.36 -7.74 -22.07
CA ILE A 164 -3.73 -7.94 -22.58
C ILE A 164 -4.05 -6.85 -23.63
N PRO A 165 -4.62 -7.19 -24.81
CA PRO A 165 -4.79 -6.26 -25.93
C PRO A 165 -5.69 -5.05 -25.60
N ASN A 166 -6.68 -5.23 -24.72
CA ASN A 166 -7.57 -4.15 -24.32
C ASN A 166 -7.00 -3.38 -23.14
N GLN A 167 -6.21 -2.35 -23.45
CA GLN A 167 -5.55 -1.49 -22.45
C GLN A 167 -6.51 -0.97 -21.37
N GLY A 168 -7.78 -0.66 -21.67
CA GLY A 168 -8.67 -0.13 -20.63
C GLY A 168 -9.17 -1.16 -19.64
N LEU A 169 -9.37 -2.38 -20.14
CA LEU A 169 -9.67 -3.51 -19.28
C LEU A 169 -8.43 -3.87 -18.46
N THR A 170 -7.24 -3.82 -19.05
CA THR A 170 -5.96 -4.02 -18.34
C THR A 170 -5.79 -3.02 -17.20
N ASP A 171 -5.92 -1.72 -17.48
CA ASP A 171 -5.78 -0.65 -16.49
C ASP A 171 -6.76 -0.83 -15.32
N PHE A 172 -8.00 -1.23 -15.62
CA PHE A 172 -9.03 -1.48 -14.61
C PHE A 172 -8.73 -2.73 -13.76
N LEU A 173 -8.40 -3.84 -14.43
CA LEU A 173 -8.09 -5.12 -13.79
C LEU A 173 -6.79 -5.08 -12.98
N GLU A 174 -5.86 -4.20 -13.33
CA GLU A 174 -4.64 -3.91 -12.56
C GLU A 174 -4.93 -2.94 -11.41
N GLY A 175 -5.65 -1.85 -11.69
CA GLY A 175 -5.85 -0.74 -10.78
C GLY A 175 -6.67 -1.09 -9.54
N ILE A 176 -7.74 -1.89 -9.69
CA ILE A 176 -8.57 -2.31 -8.54
C ILE A 176 -7.76 -3.13 -7.53
N PRO A 177 -7.04 -4.21 -7.92
CA PRO A 177 -6.16 -4.92 -7.01
C PRO A 177 -5.15 -4.01 -6.32
N LYS A 178 -4.53 -3.05 -7.03
CA LYS A 178 -3.58 -2.12 -6.42
C LYS A 178 -4.21 -1.31 -5.29
N VAL A 179 -5.39 -0.71 -5.51
CA VAL A 179 -6.11 0.06 -4.47
C VAL A 179 -6.46 -0.82 -3.27
N LEU A 180 -7.06 -2.00 -3.52
CA LEU A 180 -7.46 -2.92 -2.44
C LEU A 180 -6.25 -3.44 -1.67
N SER A 181 -5.15 -3.76 -2.35
CA SER A 181 -3.88 -4.12 -1.73
C SER A 181 -3.44 -3.05 -0.71
N GLN A 182 -3.36 -1.80 -1.15
CA GLN A 182 -2.86 -0.73 -0.28
C GLN A 182 -3.82 -0.37 0.84
N ALA A 183 -5.13 -0.51 0.63
CA ALA A 183 -6.09 -0.40 1.73
C ALA A 183 -5.81 -1.43 2.83
N ASN A 184 -5.52 -2.68 2.47
CA ASN A 184 -5.18 -3.73 3.44
C ASN A 184 -3.81 -3.50 4.10
N ILE A 185 -2.79 -3.09 3.33
CA ILE A 185 -1.46 -2.78 3.88
C ILE A 185 -1.52 -1.57 4.83
N ALA A 186 -2.25 -0.51 4.47
CA ALA A 186 -2.49 0.65 5.32
C ALA A 186 -3.20 0.26 6.62
N LEU A 187 -4.26 -0.55 6.54
CA LEU A 187 -4.97 -1.05 7.72
C LEU A 187 -4.05 -1.90 8.61
N TYR A 188 -3.25 -2.79 8.03
CA TYR A 188 -2.31 -3.61 8.77
C TYR A 188 -1.34 -2.74 9.59
N PHE A 189 -0.67 -1.78 8.94
CA PHE A 189 0.30 -0.93 9.65
C PHE A 189 -0.37 0.03 10.65
N TRP A 190 -1.61 0.47 10.38
CA TRP A 190 -2.41 1.22 11.34
C TRP A 190 -2.63 0.42 12.63
N ILE A 191 -3.10 -0.83 12.52
CA ILE A 191 -3.37 -1.70 13.67
C ILE A 191 -2.08 -2.00 14.44
N VAL A 192 -1.01 -2.37 13.72
CA VAL A 192 0.29 -2.69 14.33
C VAL A 192 0.83 -1.49 15.12
N CYS A 193 0.81 -0.30 14.53
CA CYS A 193 1.25 0.92 15.19
C CYS A 193 0.39 1.25 16.42
N GLN A 194 -0.94 1.13 16.30
CA GLN A 194 -1.87 1.35 17.41
C GLN A 194 -1.59 0.40 18.59
N GLN A 195 -1.33 -0.88 18.31
CA GLN A 195 -0.99 -1.87 19.32
C GLN A 195 0.34 -1.56 20.00
N ALA A 196 1.35 -1.12 19.25
CA ALA A 196 2.63 -0.70 19.80
C ALA A 196 2.48 0.52 20.73
N ILE A 197 1.72 1.54 20.31
CA ILE A 197 1.43 2.73 21.12
C ILE A 197 0.65 2.35 22.39
N SER A 198 -0.33 1.45 22.29
CA SER A 198 -1.14 1.03 23.44
C SER A 198 -0.30 0.30 24.49
N ARG A 199 0.63 -0.57 24.05
CA ARG A 199 1.60 -1.23 24.93
C ARG A 199 2.56 -0.23 25.58
N PHE A 200 3.01 0.76 24.83
CA PHE A 200 3.79 1.89 25.36
C PHE A 200 3.03 2.70 26.43
N ALA A 201 1.74 2.99 26.20
CA ALA A 201 0.93 3.72 27.16
C ALA A 201 0.66 2.90 28.43
N GLY A 202 0.37 1.60 28.30
CA GLY A 202 0.15 0.69 29.43
C GLY A 202 1.38 0.52 30.33
N GLY A 203 2.59 0.50 29.76
CA GLY A 203 3.84 0.40 30.53
C GLY A 203 4.28 1.69 31.24
N LYS A 204 3.65 2.84 30.97
CA LYS A 204 3.91 4.11 31.69
C LYS A 204 3.08 4.27 32.97
N PHE A 205 2.07 3.42 33.19
CA PHE A 205 1.13 3.50 34.32
C PHE A 205 1.12 2.23 35.20
N SER A 206 2.05 1.30 34.97
CA SER A 206 2.34 0.15 35.84
C SER A 206 3.62 0.38 36.62
#